data_AF-A0A832WCV9-F1
#
_entry.id   AF-A0A832WCV9-F1
#
_cell.length_a   1.000
_cell.length_b   1.000
_cell.length_c   1.000
_cell.angle_alpha   90.00
_cell.angle_beta   90.00
_cell.angle_gamma   90.00
#
_symmetry.space_group_name_H-M   'P 1'
#
loop_
_entity.id
_entity.type
_entity.pdbx_description
1 polymer ?
#
loop_
_entity_poly.entity_id
_entity_poly.type
_entity_poly.pdbx_seq_one_letter_code
_entity_poly.pdbx_strand_id
1 'polypeptide(L)'
;TQSTFIELWKRGTIYKATRPNNYDWVSGTTIADAEIQYQDIPTKLVYMKFKIRDSSKEIIIASTRPELLCACQTVIVNPDDQRYSDVVGKKITVPVINREVTIRTHHSAQMEFGSGAVMVCSYGDQNDVALFREMKLEEIVAIGTNGLMTEAAGKYAGLKVKQARNQIIEELQNAGVLDKVEDITHRTPVSERSKIPIEIIPMEEYYVRQVDSIEKIRDMGQKIQFYPDMHKQILMNWLDSISIDWPISRRRFYGTEIPIWYCSNCAEPHVPEPGKYYKPWAQKAPFEKCTKCDSKEFVGETRTFDTWMDSSVSPLFISKYNKDSEFFKKTYPATLRPQAKDIVRTWLYYTILRCEQLTGASPWSEAWIMGYGLDEKGMKMSKSKGNAVDPLPIIEKFGA
;
A
#
# COMPACT_ATOMS: atom_id res chain seq x y z
N THR A 1 -19.43 8.75 6.81
CA THR A 1 -18.59 7.54 6.67
C THR A 1 -19.36 6.24 6.80
N GLN A 2 -19.80 5.81 8.00
CA GLN A 2 -20.40 4.48 8.20
C GLN A 2 -21.58 4.18 7.27
N SER A 3 -22.55 5.10 7.13
CA SER A 3 -23.68 4.89 6.22
C SER A 3 -23.24 4.64 4.76
N THR A 4 -22.31 5.44 4.26
CA THR A 4 -21.76 5.29 2.89
C THR A 4 -20.86 4.06 2.74
N PHE A 5 -20.31 3.53 3.83
CA PHE A 5 -19.61 2.25 3.83
C PHE A 5 -20.61 1.10 3.70
N ILE A 6 -21.65 1.09 4.54
CA ILE A 6 -22.71 0.06 4.54
C ILE A 6 -23.35 -0.03 3.15
N GLU A 7 -23.66 1.12 2.54
CA GLU A 7 -24.21 1.19 1.18
C GLU A 7 -23.31 0.50 0.14
N LEU A 8 -22.02 0.82 0.14
CA LEU A 8 -21.07 0.27 -0.83
C LEU A 8 -20.63 -1.17 -0.51
N TRP A 9 -20.70 -1.58 0.76
CA TRP A 9 -20.57 -2.98 1.18
C TRP A 9 -21.72 -3.82 0.63
N LYS A 10 -22.97 -3.37 0.83
CA LYS A 10 -24.16 -4.06 0.30
C LYS A 10 -24.14 -4.14 -1.24
N ARG A 11 -23.51 -3.18 -1.93
CA ARG A 11 -23.30 -3.19 -3.40
C ARG A 11 -22.11 -4.05 -3.87
N GLY A 12 -21.29 -4.61 -2.97
CA GLY A 12 -20.09 -5.38 -3.32
C GLY A 12 -18.92 -4.53 -3.87
N THR A 13 -19.05 -3.19 -3.82
CA THR A 13 -17.97 -2.24 -4.16
C THR A 13 -16.89 -2.23 -3.09
N ILE A 14 -17.27 -2.45 -1.83
CA ILE A 14 -16.34 -2.72 -0.74
C ILE A 14 -16.36 -4.20 -0.42
N TYR A 15 -15.18 -4.79 -0.24
CA TYR A 15 -15.03 -6.20 0.06
C TYR A 15 -13.83 -6.44 0.97
N LYS A 16 -13.78 -7.64 1.55
CA LYS A 16 -12.66 -8.12 2.38
C LYS A 16 -11.82 -9.09 1.55
N ALA A 17 -10.50 -8.95 1.59
CA ALA A 17 -9.58 -9.88 0.93
C ALA A 17 -8.23 -9.93 1.65
N THR A 18 -7.52 -11.03 1.52
CA THR A 18 -6.10 -11.11 1.87
C THR A 18 -5.28 -10.69 0.67
N ARG A 19 -4.53 -9.61 0.79
CA ARG A 19 -3.60 -9.16 -0.27
C ARG A 19 -2.28 -8.69 0.35
N PRO A 20 -1.20 -8.65 -0.44
CA PRO A 20 0.02 -7.95 -0.07
C PRO A 20 -0.29 -6.46 0.10
N ASN A 21 -0.02 -5.91 1.29
CA ASN A 21 -0.25 -4.50 1.60
C ASN A 21 1.04 -3.82 2.01
N ASN A 22 1.19 -2.56 1.61
CA ASN A 22 2.21 -1.68 2.17
C ASN A 22 1.94 -1.51 3.67
N TYR A 23 2.95 -1.78 4.48
CA TYR A 23 2.83 -1.88 5.92
C TYR A 23 3.94 -1.08 6.62
N ASP A 24 3.52 -0.23 7.56
CA ASP A 24 4.41 0.55 8.41
C ASP A 24 4.46 -0.11 9.78
N TRP A 25 5.55 -0.85 10.05
CA TRP A 25 5.72 -1.61 11.29
C TRP A 25 5.94 -0.74 12.54
N VAL A 26 6.36 0.52 12.38
CA VAL A 26 6.42 1.48 13.49
C VAL A 26 5.02 1.95 13.85
N SER A 27 4.21 2.27 12.84
CA SER A 27 2.82 2.67 13.05
C SER A 27 1.86 1.50 13.33
N GLY A 28 2.30 0.26 13.10
CA GLY A 28 1.51 -0.95 13.31
C GLY A 28 0.31 -1.09 12.37
N THR A 29 0.37 -0.54 11.16
CA THR A 29 -0.79 -0.49 10.26
C THR A 29 -0.42 -0.51 8.79
N THR A 30 -1.35 -0.98 7.97
CA THR A 30 -1.33 -0.79 6.51
C THR A 30 -1.43 0.68 6.14
N ILE A 31 -0.83 1.05 5.02
CA ILE A 31 -0.89 2.39 4.43
C ILE A 31 -1.22 2.29 2.94
N ALA A 32 -1.90 3.30 2.38
CA ALA A 32 -2.22 3.34 0.97
C ALA A 32 -1.02 3.80 0.12
N ASP A 33 -1.01 3.49 -1.19
CA ASP A 33 0.06 3.91 -2.10
C ASP A 33 0.27 5.44 -2.11
N ALA A 34 -0.81 6.20 -1.93
CA ALA A 34 -0.76 7.66 -1.86
C ALA A 34 -0.04 8.20 -0.61
N GLU A 35 0.16 7.35 0.42
CA GLU A 35 0.88 7.67 1.66
C GLU A 35 2.37 7.26 1.61
N ILE A 36 2.85 6.75 0.47
CA ILE A 36 4.24 6.36 0.25
C ILE A 36 5.04 7.53 -0.33
N GLN A 37 6.20 7.78 0.25
CA GLN A 37 7.20 8.69 -0.29
C GLN A 37 8.44 7.90 -0.71
N TYR A 38 9.27 8.47 -1.57
CA TYR A 38 10.52 7.84 -2.00
C TYR A 38 11.71 8.65 -1.48
N GLN A 39 12.72 7.97 -0.97
CA GLN A 39 13.98 8.58 -0.52
C GLN A 39 15.16 7.80 -1.09
N ASP A 40 16.21 8.52 -1.46
CA ASP A 40 17.46 7.94 -1.91
C ASP A 40 18.31 7.55 -0.69
N ILE A 41 18.50 6.25 -0.49
CA ILE A 41 19.16 5.69 0.69
C ILE A 41 20.41 4.90 0.26
N PRO A 42 21.59 5.16 0.86
CA PRO A 42 22.77 4.33 0.67
C PRO A 42 22.50 2.87 1.05
N THR A 43 22.69 1.97 0.10
CA THR A 43 22.33 0.54 0.20
C THR A 43 23.42 -0.33 -0.40
N LYS A 44 23.58 -1.54 0.13
CA LYS A 44 24.53 -2.53 -0.39
C LYS A 44 23.84 -3.44 -1.40
N LEU A 45 24.38 -3.53 -2.61
CA LEU A 45 24.02 -4.55 -3.59
C LEU A 45 24.95 -5.75 -3.40
N VAL A 46 24.37 -6.88 -3.02
CA VAL A 46 25.10 -8.10 -2.64
C VAL A 46 25.01 -9.11 -3.76
N TYR A 47 26.16 -9.55 -4.28
CA TYR A 47 26.28 -10.55 -5.34
C TYR A 47 26.56 -11.92 -4.72
N MET A 48 25.66 -12.86 -4.94
CA MET A 48 25.60 -14.15 -4.26
C MET A 48 25.67 -15.29 -5.26
N LYS A 49 26.46 -16.32 -4.96
CA LYS A 49 26.60 -17.51 -5.78
C LYS A 49 25.55 -18.54 -5.40
N PHE A 50 24.72 -18.92 -6.36
CA PHE A 50 23.72 -19.96 -6.24
C PHE A 50 24.17 -21.18 -7.03
N LYS A 51 24.19 -22.35 -6.39
CA LYS A 51 24.67 -23.59 -7.00
C LYS A 51 23.57 -24.30 -7.77
N ILE A 52 23.81 -24.65 -9.03
CA ILE A 52 22.87 -25.45 -9.83
C ILE A 52 22.90 -26.89 -9.34
N ARG A 53 21.72 -27.47 -9.10
CA ARG A 53 21.58 -28.85 -8.67
C ARG A 53 22.22 -29.79 -9.69
N ASP A 54 22.92 -30.81 -9.21
CA ASP A 54 23.58 -31.84 -10.02
C ASP A 54 24.60 -31.26 -11.02
N SER A 55 25.14 -30.07 -10.74
CA SER A 55 26.15 -29.39 -11.53
C SER A 55 27.22 -28.72 -10.65
N SER A 56 28.43 -28.56 -11.21
CA SER A 56 29.47 -27.70 -10.65
C SER A 56 29.30 -26.23 -11.05
N LYS A 57 28.31 -25.90 -11.89
CA LYS A 57 28.03 -24.53 -12.30
C LYS A 57 27.33 -23.75 -11.20
N GLU A 58 27.67 -22.48 -11.12
CA GLU A 58 27.07 -21.50 -10.22
C GLU A 58 26.53 -20.32 -11.04
N ILE A 59 25.48 -19.68 -10.52
CA ILE A 59 24.93 -18.45 -11.07
C ILE A 59 25.06 -17.36 -10.02
N ILE A 60 25.53 -16.19 -10.45
CA ILE A 60 25.57 -15.00 -9.61
C ILE A 60 24.21 -14.32 -9.66
N ILE A 61 23.67 -13.95 -8.50
CA ILE A 61 22.43 -13.20 -8.34
C ILE A 61 22.72 -11.98 -7.46
N ALA A 62 22.27 -10.82 -7.90
CA ALA A 62 22.44 -9.57 -7.17
C ALA A 62 21.13 -9.18 -6.45
N SER A 63 21.21 -8.78 -5.18
CA SER A 63 20.06 -8.26 -4.43
C SER A 63 20.46 -7.22 -3.40
N THR A 64 19.59 -6.23 -3.19
CA THR A 64 19.69 -5.25 -2.10
C THR A 64 19.08 -5.76 -0.79
N ARG A 65 18.35 -6.88 -0.84
CA ARG A 65 17.64 -7.49 0.28
C ARG A 65 18.03 -8.96 0.49
N PRO A 66 19.30 -9.29 0.77
CA PRO A 66 19.71 -10.67 1.01
C PRO A 66 19.01 -11.30 2.23
N GLU A 67 18.44 -10.50 3.13
CA GLU A 67 17.62 -11.01 4.23
C GLU A 67 16.35 -11.75 3.79
N LEU A 68 15.92 -11.55 2.53
CA LEU A 68 14.75 -12.22 1.97
C LEU A 68 15.07 -13.55 1.28
N LEU A 69 16.33 -14.02 1.32
CA LEU A 69 16.71 -15.32 0.75
C LEU A 69 15.81 -16.47 1.27
N CYS A 70 15.38 -16.41 2.53
CA CYS A 70 14.49 -17.42 3.11
C CYS A 70 13.13 -17.51 2.39
N ALA A 71 12.65 -16.41 1.81
CA ALA A 71 11.41 -16.30 1.07
C ALA A 71 11.57 -16.36 -0.46
N CYS A 72 12.75 -16.71 -0.97
CA CYS A 72 12.99 -16.87 -2.41
C CYS A 72 12.21 -18.06 -2.97
N GLN A 73 11.32 -17.84 -3.94
CA GLN A 73 10.51 -18.91 -4.54
C GLN A 73 10.99 -19.34 -5.92
N THR A 74 11.65 -18.44 -6.64
CA THR A 74 12.18 -18.71 -7.98
C THR A 74 13.30 -17.72 -8.27
N VAL A 75 14.14 -18.06 -9.24
CA VAL A 75 15.05 -17.11 -9.88
C VAL A 75 14.48 -16.81 -11.26
N ILE A 76 14.48 -15.54 -11.67
CA ILE A 76 14.10 -15.13 -13.02
C ILE A 76 15.31 -14.60 -13.79
N VAL A 77 15.34 -14.92 -15.08
CA VAL A 77 16.27 -14.37 -16.07
C VAL A 77 15.48 -13.87 -17.27
N ASN A 78 16.05 -12.95 -18.04
CA ASN A 78 15.38 -12.46 -19.24
C ASN A 78 15.36 -13.58 -20.31
N PRO A 79 14.24 -13.84 -21.00
CA PRO A 79 14.18 -14.84 -22.07
C PRO A 79 15.17 -14.59 -23.21
N ASP A 80 15.53 -13.33 -23.47
CA ASP A 80 16.47 -12.94 -24.54
C ASP A 80 17.94 -13.00 -24.10
N ASP A 81 18.20 -13.27 -22.82
CA ASP A 81 19.56 -13.34 -22.25
C ASP A 81 20.21 -14.71 -22.52
N GLN A 82 21.00 -14.76 -23.60
CA GLN A 82 21.72 -15.95 -24.03
C GLN A 82 22.72 -16.49 -22.98
N ARG A 83 23.11 -15.69 -21.96
CA ARG A 83 24.00 -16.16 -20.88
C ARG A 83 23.35 -17.22 -20.01
N TYR A 84 22.02 -17.27 -19.97
CA TYR A 84 21.24 -18.13 -19.08
C TYR A 84 20.40 -19.19 -19.81
N SER A 85 20.48 -19.27 -21.13
CA SER A 85 19.64 -20.18 -21.92
C SER A 85 19.83 -21.65 -21.56
N ASP A 86 21.02 -22.07 -21.12
CA ASP A 86 21.34 -23.45 -20.75
C ASP A 86 20.96 -23.82 -19.31
N VAL A 87 20.47 -22.85 -18.51
CA VAL A 87 20.14 -23.05 -17.10
C VAL A 87 18.65 -22.85 -16.78
N VAL A 88 17.86 -22.31 -17.71
CA VAL A 88 16.40 -22.21 -17.56
C VAL A 88 15.78 -23.59 -17.28
N GLY A 89 14.87 -23.63 -16.31
CA GLY A 89 14.19 -24.86 -15.86
C GLY A 89 14.98 -25.72 -14.89
N LYS A 90 16.28 -25.45 -14.69
CA LYS A 90 17.09 -26.18 -13.70
C LYS A 90 16.75 -25.73 -12.29
N LYS A 91 16.96 -26.64 -11.35
CA LYS A 91 16.89 -26.35 -9.91
C LYS A 91 18.21 -25.74 -9.43
N ILE A 92 18.10 -24.80 -8.52
CA ILE A 92 19.23 -24.09 -7.94
C ILE A 92 19.04 -23.98 -6.42
N THR A 93 20.14 -24.09 -5.68
CA THR A 93 20.12 -24.02 -4.22
C THR A 93 20.31 -22.58 -3.77
N VAL A 94 19.38 -22.08 -2.96
CA VAL A 94 19.46 -20.78 -2.30
C VAL A 94 20.58 -20.83 -1.24
N PRO A 95 21.62 -19.97 -1.33
CA PRO A 95 22.73 -19.99 -0.40
C PRO A 95 22.27 -19.70 1.04
N VAL A 96 22.98 -20.25 2.02
CA VAL A 96 22.73 -20.20 3.48
C VAL A 96 21.39 -20.78 3.98
N ILE A 97 20.35 -20.77 3.16
CA ILE A 97 19.02 -21.33 3.44
C ILE A 97 18.94 -22.81 3.05
N ASN A 98 19.73 -23.24 2.05
CA ASN A 98 19.77 -24.61 1.54
C ASN A 98 18.43 -25.14 1.01
N ARG A 99 17.57 -24.24 0.50
CA ARG A 99 16.31 -24.58 -0.17
C ARG A 99 16.49 -24.58 -1.68
N GLU A 100 15.81 -25.49 -2.38
CA GLU A 100 15.83 -25.53 -3.85
C GLU A 100 14.73 -24.65 -4.43
N VAL A 101 15.07 -23.86 -5.44
CA VAL A 101 14.13 -23.11 -6.29
C VAL A 101 14.43 -23.38 -7.76
N THR A 102 13.51 -23.02 -8.66
CA THR A 102 13.69 -23.23 -10.11
C THR A 102 14.08 -21.92 -10.80
N ILE A 103 14.86 -22.01 -11.86
CA ILE A 103 15.16 -20.87 -12.74
C ILE A 103 14.05 -20.77 -13.81
N ARG A 104 13.41 -19.62 -13.93
CA ARG A 104 12.34 -19.34 -14.89
C ARG A 104 12.70 -18.13 -15.73
N THR A 105 12.03 -17.95 -16.86
CA THR A 105 12.19 -16.76 -17.70
C THR A 105 11.11 -15.74 -17.40
N HIS A 106 11.48 -14.46 -17.34
CA HIS A 106 10.53 -13.36 -17.25
C HIS A 106 11.11 -12.08 -17.87
N HIS A 107 10.33 -11.36 -18.68
CA HIS A 107 10.80 -10.17 -19.40
C HIS A 107 11.14 -8.99 -18.48
N SER A 108 10.66 -8.99 -17.23
CA SER A 108 10.97 -7.94 -16.24
C SER A 108 12.41 -8.00 -15.73
N ALA A 109 13.11 -9.13 -15.91
CA ALA A 109 14.51 -9.24 -15.57
C ALA A 109 15.35 -8.35 -16.50
N GLN A 110 16.05 -7.37 -15.93
CA GLN A 110 16.91 -6.46 -16.68
C GLN A 110 18.29 -7.08 -16.88
N MET A 111 18.66 -7.36 -18.14
CA MET A 111 19.93 -8.03 -18.48
C MET A 111 21.17 -7.27 -18.00
N GLU A 112 21.12 -5.94 -18.03
CA GLU A 112 22.26 -5.07 -17.69
C GLU A 112 22.36 -4.76 -16.19
N PHE A 113 21.33 -5.06 -15.38
CA PHE A 113 21.33 -4.73 -13.95
C PHE A 113 21.86 -5.89 -13.12
N GLY A 114 22.87 -5.62 -12.28
CA GLY A 114 23.49 -6.63 -11.43
C GLY A 114 24.11 -7.74 -12.28
N SER A 115 23.61 -8.96 -12.15
CA SER A 115 24.01 -10.09 -12.99
C SER A 115 23.08 -10.36 -14.18
N GLY A 116 21.89 -9.74 -14.21
CA GLY A 116 20.81 -10.10 -15.14
C GLY A 116 19.89 -11.22 -14.63
N ALA A 117 20.24 -11.86 -13.50
CA ALA A 117 19.41 -12.82 -12.79
C ALA A 117 18.88 -12.21 -11.49
N VAL A 118 17.59 -12.41 -11.21
CA VAL A 118 16.89 -11.81 -10.06
C VAL A 118 16.27 -12.91 -9.20
N MET A 119 16.50 -12.87 -7.88
CA MET A 119 15.76 -13.70 -6.93
C MET A 119 14.37 -13.09 -6.69
N VAL A 120 13.32 -13.88 -6.83
CA VAL A 120 11.93 -13.45 -6.61
C VAL A 120 11.49 -13.94 -5.24
N CYS A 121 11.33 -13.00 -4.29
CA CYS A 121 11.08 -13.30 -2.88
C CYS A 121 9.77 -12.68 -2.41
N SER A 122 9.05 -13.36 -1.52
CA SER A 122 7.82 -12.82 -0.96
C SER A 122 8.11 -11.61 -0.07
N TYR A 123 7.27 -10.59 -0.16
CA TYR A 123 7.40 -9.49 -1.10
C TYR A 123 8.53 -8.49 -0.78
N GLY A 124 9.58 -8.44 -1.62
CA GLY A 124 10.66 -7.46 -1.47
C GLY A 124 10.29 -6.06 -1.95
N ASP A 125 9.52 -5.98 -3.04
CA ASP A 125 8.95 -4.76 -3.61
C ASP A 125 7.61 -5.01 -4.35
N GLN A 126 7.09 -4.00 -5.04
CA GLN A 126 5.84 -4.12 -5.82
C GLN A 126 5.99 -4.97 -7.10
N ASN A 127 7.20 -5.08 -7.66
CA ASN A 127 7.44 -5.97 -8.79
C ASN A 127 7.33 -7.43 -8.35
N ASP A 128 7.84 -7.77 -7.16
CA ASP A 128 7.67 -9.09 -6.56
C ASP A 128 6.18 -9.42 -6.40
N VAL A 129 5.35 -8.46 -5.94
CA VAL A 129 3.88 -8.67 -5.83
C VAL A 129 3.26 -9.07 -7.17
N ALA A 130 3.61 -8.37 -8.24
CA ALA A 130 3.13 -8.67 -9.59
C ALA A 130 3.61 -10.06 -10.06
N LEU A 131 4.91 -10.35 -9.91
CA LEU A 131 5.53 -11.62 -10.29
C LEU A 131 4.91 -12.81 -9.54
N PHE A 132 4.69 -12.69 -8.23
CA PHE A 132 4.06 -13.74 -7.44
C PHE A 132 2.66 -14.09 -7.95
N ARG A 133 1.87 -13.07 -8.33
CA ARG A 133 0.54 -13.27 -8.89
C ARG A 133 0.58 -13.89 -10.28
N GLU A 134 1.40 -13.36 -11.18
CA GLU A 134 1.51 -13.82 -12.57
C GLU A 134 2.06 -15.25 -12.65
N MET A 135 3.09 -15.53 -11.87
CA MET A 135 3.80 -16.81 -11.85
C MET A 135 3.16 -17.85 -10.92
N LYS A 136 2.09 -17.47 -10.19
CA LYS A 136 1.35 -18.27 -9.20
C LYS A 136 2.26 -18.91 -8.15
N LEU A 137 3.13 -18.09 -7.55
CA LEU A 137 4.08 -18.53 -6.53
C LEU A 137 3.41 -18.54 -5.15
N GLU A 138 3.75 -19.53 -4.33
CA GLU A 138 3.30 -19.58 -2.93
C GLU A 138 4.07 -18.57 -2.08
N GLU A 139 3.39 -17.81 -1.24
CA GLU A 139 4.02 -16.76 -0.44
C GLU A 139 4.65 -17.29 0.87
N ILE A 140 5.82 -16.75 1.22
CA ILE A 140 6.52 -17.02 2.49
C ILE A 140 6.72 -15.69 3.22
N VAL A 141 6.01 -15.50 4.34
CA VAL A 141 6.12 -14.25 5.11
C VAL A 141 7.44 -14.23 5.88
N ALA A 142 8.50 -13.63 5.31
CA ALA A 142 9.81 -13.50 5.95
C ALA A 142 9.87 -12.45 7.06
N ILE A 143 9.08 -11.38 6.94
CA ILE A 143 9.06 -10.25 7.88
C ILE A 143 7.66 -10.11 8.46
N GLY A 144 7.57 -10.09 9.79
CA GLY A 144 6.32 -9.98 10.52
C GLY A 144 5.82 -8.54 10.67
N THR A 145 4.61 -8.40 11.21
CA THR A 145 3.96 -7.11 11.48
C THR A 145 4.64 -6.26 12.57
N ASN A 146 5.65 -6.82 13.25
CA ASN A 146 6.49 -6.15 14.23
C ASN A 146 7.84 -5.66 13.65
N GLY A 147 8.06 -5.84 12.34
CA GLY A 147 9.32 -5.46 11.68
C GLY A 147 10.50 -6.39 12.02
N LEU A 148 10.21 -7.58 12.56
CA LEU A 148 11.20 -8.62 12.85
C LEU A 148 11.08 -9.77 11.86
N MET A 149 12.17 -10.49 11.64
CA MET A 149 12.15 -11.72 10.85
C MET A 149 11.26 -12.78 11.54
N THR A 150 10.48 -13.51 10.75
CA THR A 150 9.61 -14.59 11.24
C THR A 150 10.39 -15.91 11.37
N GLU A 151 9.72 -16.95 11.85
CA GLU A 151 10.24 -18.32 11.88
C GLU A 151 10.69 -18.84 10.51
N ALA A 152 10.14 -18.30 9.41
CA ALA A 152 10.57 -18.67 8.07
C ALA A 152 12.05 -18.33 7.79
N ALA A 153 12.62 -17.37 8.53
CA ALA A 153 14.03 -17.03 8.45
C ALA A 153 14.95 -17.99 9.25
N GLY A 154 14.40 -19.02 9.88
CA GLY A 154 15.16 -20.01 10.65
C GLY A 154 15.95 -19.33 11.77
N LYS A 155 17.27 -19.50 11.77
CA LYS A 155 18.14 -18.95 12.82
C LYS A 155 18.17 -17.41 12.91
N TYR A 156 17.66 -16.71 11.91
CA TYR A 156 17.55 -15.25 11.93
C TYR A 156 16.21 -14.76 12.48
N ALA A 157 15.31 -15.68 12.87
CA ALA A 157 14.01 -15.33 13.46
C ALA A 157 14.17 -14.42 14.69
N GLY A 158 13.28 -13.44 14.82
CA GLY A 158 13.29 -12.45 15.90
C GLY A 158 14.29 -11.30 15.73
N LEU A 159 15.21 -11.36 14.75
CA LEU A 159 16.12 -10.25 14.46
C LEU A 159 15.40 -9.12 13.71
N LYS A 160 15.89 -7.88 13.88
CA LYS A 160 15.50 -6.77 13.00
C LYS A 160 16.07 -7.01 11.60
N VAL A 161 15.35 -6.56 10.57
CA VAL A 161 15.74 -6.66 9.14
C VAL A 161 17.21 -6.28 8.90
N LYS A 162 17.67 -5.14 9.43
CA LYS A 162 19.07 -4.69 9.27
C LYS A 162 20.10 -5.62 9.94
N GLN A 163 19.74 -6.21 11.08
CA GLN A 163 20.61 -7.15 11.79
C GLN A 163 20.69 -8.48 11.04
N ALA A 164 19.54 -9.01 10.60
CA ALA A 164 19.47 -10.22 9.78
C ALA A 164 20.28 -10.06 8.48
N ARG A 165 20.15 -8.90 7.80
CA ARG A 165 20.92 -8.57 6.60
C ARG A 165 22.43 -8.66 6.84
N ASN A 166 22.92 -8.06 7.93
CA ASN A 166 24.36 -8.08 8.23
C ASN A 166 24.86 -9.51 8.52
N GLN A 167 24.11 -10.29 9.31
CA GLN A 167 24.49 -11.67 9.63
C GLN A 167 24.47 -12.58 8.39
N ILE A 168 23.49 -12.40 7.49
CA ILE A 168 23.43 -13.16 6.24
C ILE A 168 24.62 -12.82 5.35
N ILE A 169 25.00 -11.55 5.23
CA ILE A 169 26.19 -11.15 4.44
C ILE A 169 27.47 -11.78 5.00
N GLU A 170 27.64 -11.75 6.32
CA GLU A 170 28.79 -12.37 7.00
C GLU A 170 28.82 -13.89 6.75
N GLU A 171 27.66 -14.55 6.79
CA GLU A 171 27.60 -15.98 6.55
C GLU A 171 27.82 -16.37 5.10
N LEU A 172 27.30 -15.57 4.15
CA LEU A 172 27.61 -15.73 2.73
C LEU A 172 29.13 -15.64 2.49
N GLN A 173 29.81 -14.72 3.19
CA GLN A 173 31.27 -14.59 3.15
C GLN A 173 31.97 -15.82 3.75
N ASN A 174 31.56 -16.25 4.94
CA ASN A 174 32.15 -17.41 5.64
C ASN A 174 31.94 -18.72 4.86
N ALA A 175 30.82 -18.86 4.16
CA ALA A 175 30.52 -20.00 3.30
C ALA A 175 31.17 -19.91 1.91
N GLY A 176 31.90 -18.83 1.59
CA GLY A 176 32.57 -18.65 0.29
C GLY A 176 31.63 -18.44 -0.90
N VAL A 177 30.35 -18.16 -0.64
CA VAL A 177 29.30 -17.96 -1.65
C VAL A 177 28.96 -16.48 -1.88
N LEU A 178 29.67 -15.57 -1.21
CA LEU A 178 29.67 -14.14 -1.52
C LEU A 178 30.67 -13.86 -2.65
N ASP A 179 30.20 -13.24 -3.74
CA ASP A 179 31.05 -12.84 -4.86
C ASP A 179 31.66 -11.45 -4.63
N LYS A 180 30.79 -10.45 -4.45
CA LYS A 180 31.18 -9.07 -4.12
C LYS A 180 30.02 -8.30 -3.48
N VAL A 181 30.34 -7.14 -2.92
CA VAL A 181 29.37 -6.17 -2.39
C VAL A 181 29.68 -4.81 -2.98
N GLU A 182 28.66 -4.14 -3.51
CA GLU A 182 28.77 -2.81 -4.10
C GLU A 182 27.90 -1.82 -3.32
N ASP A 183 28.43 -0.64 -3.03
CA ASP A 183 27.65 0.45 -2.44
C ASP A 183 26.92 1.21 -3.55
N ILE A 184 25.59 1.25 -3.46
CA ILE A 184 24.72 1.94 -4.39
C ILE A 184 23.80 2.93 -3.66
N THR A 185 23.22 3.86 -4.40
CA THR A 185 22.09 4.66 -3.91
C THR A 185 20.81 4.05 -4.43
N HIS A 186 19.89 3.68 -3.54
CA HIS A 186 18.64 3.05 -3.91
C HIS A 186 17.43 3.89 -3.50
N ARG A 187 16.52 4.10 -4.45
CA ARG A 187 15.29 4.85 -4.26
C ARG A 187 14.28 3.97 -3.50
N THR A 188 14.23 4.13 -2.18
CA THR A 188 13.47 3.28 -1.26
C THR A 188 12.09 3.89 -0.96
N PRO A 189 11.00 3.11 -1.04
CA PRO A 189 9.69 3.54 -0.57
C PRO A 189 9.66 3.60 0.97
N VAL A 190 9.22 4.72 1.52
CA VAL A 190 9.11 4.98 2.95
C VAL A 190 7.73 5.53 3.31
N SER A 191 7.28 5.26 4.54
CA SER A 191 6.04 5.84 5.07
C SER A 191 6.14 7.36 5.15
N GLU A 192 5.12 8.09 4.67
CA GLU A 192 5.07 9.55 4.80
C GLU A 192 5.17 9.99 6.28
N ARG A 193 4.65 9.20 7.21
CA ARG A 193 4.55 9.61 8.62
C ARG A 193 5.76 9.19 9.44
N SER A 194 6.11 7.91 9.43
CA SER A 194 7.20 7.37 10.24
C SER A 194 8.57 7.50 9.57
N LYS A 195 8.62 7.77 8.26
CA LYS A 195 9.83 7.89 7.44
C LYS A 195 10.70 6.63 7.39
N ILE A 196 10.21 5.49 7.88
CA ILE A 196 10.90 4.20 7.77
C ILE A 196 10.57 3.51 6.44
N PRO A 197 11.48 2.65 5.92
CA PRO A 197 11.17 1.75 4.81
C PRO A 197 9.91 0.93 5.11
N ILE A 198 9.02 0.87 4.12
CA ILE A 198 7.80 0.07 4.22
C ILE A 198 8.13 -1.40 3.98
N GLU A 199 7.33 -2.30 4.55
CA GLU A 199 7.33 -3.71 4.18
C GLU A 199 6.05 -4.03 3.42
N ILE A 200 6.06 -5.08 2.61
CA ILE A 200 4.85 -5.58 1.94
C ILE A 200 4.46 -6.89 2.60
N ILE A 201 3.35 -6.87 3.34
CA ILE A 201 2.91 -8.01 4.15
C ILE A 201 1.51 -8.44 3.68
N PRO A 202 1.28 -9.74 3.43
CA PRO A 202 -0.07 -10.23 3.15
C PRO A 202 -0.93 -10.07 4.40
N MET A 203 -2.00 -9.29 4.27
CA MET A 203 -2.94 -9.02 5.36
C MET A 203 -4.36 -9.05 4.84
N GLU A 204 -5.26 -9.56 5.68
CA GLU A 204 -6.69 -9.44 5.42
C GLU A 204 -7.13 -8.00 5.71
N GLU A 205 -7.55 -7.27 4.69
CA GLU A 205 -8.03 -5.89 4.80
C GLU A 205 -9.33 -5.68 4.03
N TYR A 206 -9.93 -4.51 4.27
CA TYR A 206 -11.07 -4.03 3.52
C TYR A 206 -10.61 -3.12 2.39
N TYR A 207 -11.17 -3.35 1.21
CA TYR A 207 -10.80 -2.63 -0.01
C TYR A 207 -12.01 -1.96 -0.63
N VAL A 208 -11.82 -0.73 -1.09
CA VAL A 208 -12.74 -0.08 -2.05
C VAL A 208 -12.22 -0.40 -3.45
N ARG A 209 -13.08 -1.01 -4.28
CA ARG A 209 -12.78 -1.19 -5.71
C ARG A 209 -12.47 0.15 -6.34
N GLN A 210 -11.34 0.29 -7.01
CA GLN A 210 -11.00 1.52 -7.73
C GLN A 210 -10.41 1.29 -9.10
N VAL A 211 -9.76 0.13 -9.32
CA VAL A 211 -9.12 -0.19 -10.61
C VAL A 211 -10.14 -0.15 -11.75
N ASP A 212 -11.31 -0.74 -11.53
CA ASP A 212 -12.40 -0.76 -12.52
C ASP A 212 -13.06 0.63 -12.74
N SER A 213 -12.77 1.62 -11.87
CA SER A 213 -13.32 2.98 -11.93
C SER A 213 -12.36 3.99 -12.57
N ILE A 214 -11.12 3.60 -12.87
CA ILE A 214 -10.07 4.51 -13.35
C ILE A 214 -10.52 5.29 -14.58
N GLU A 215 -11.05 4.62 -15.60
CA GLU A 215 -11.46 5.28 -16.86
C GLU A 215 -12.63 6.26 -16.65
N LYS A 216 -13.60 5.90 -15.82
CA LYS A 216 -14.70 6.81 -15.47
C LYS A 216 -14.20 8.04 -14.71
N ILE A 217 -13.27 7.84 -13.77
CA ILE A 217 -12.67 8.93 -13.00
C ILE A 217 -11.80 9.80 -13.90
N ARG A 218 -11.10 9.22 -14.89
CA ARG A 218 -10.35 9.95 -15.91
C ARG A 218 -11.27 10.88 -16.69
N ASP A 219 -12.40 10.37 -17.17
CA ASP A 219 -13.41 11.18 -17.89
C ASP A 219 -13.96 12.31 -17.02
N MET A 220 -14.28 12.03 -15.75
CA MET A 220 -14.72 13.07 -14.81
C MET A 220 -13.62 14.11 -14.55
N GLY A 221 -12.39 13.67 -14.32
CA GLY A 221 -11.22 14.51 -14.09
C GLY A 221 -10.88 15.41 -15.26
N GLN A 222 -11.13 14.96 -16.50
CA GLN A 222 -10.98 15.79 -17.70
C GLN A 222 -12.00 16.92 -17.76
N LYS A 223 -13.25 16.66 -17.33
CA LYS A 223 -14.36 17.64 -17.31
C LYS A 223 -14.23 18.68 -16.20
N ILE A 224 -13.55 18.36 -15.09
CA ILE A 224 -13.24 19.33 -14.04
C ILE A 224 -12.27 20.38 -14.58
N GLN A 225 -12.58 21.66 -14.34
CA GLN A 225 -11.68 22.78 -14.65
C GLN A 225 -10.66 22.94 -13.52
N PHE A 226 -9.37 22.99 -13.86
CA PHE A 226 -8.29 23.08 -12.86
C PHE A 226 -7.68 24.48 -12.88
N TYR A 227 -7.36 25.01 -11.70
CA TYR A 227 -6.66 26.28 -11.56
C TYR A 227 -5.37 26.08 -10.76
N PRO A 228 -4.18 26.19 -11.38
CA PRO A 228 -3.93 26.29 -12.83
C PRO A 228 -4.20 24.96 -13.57
N ASP A 229 -4.46 25.04 -14.88
CA ASP A 229 -4.81 23.89 -15.73
C ASP A 229 -3.78 22.75 -15.68
N MET A 230 -2.48 23.10 -15.62
CA MET A 230 -1.39 22.11 -15.57
C MET A 230 -1.47 21.15 -14.38
N HIS A 231 -2.10 21.55 -13.27
CA HIS A 231 -2.23 20.67 -12.10
C HIS A 231 -3.18 19.49 -12.34
N LYS A 232 -3.99 19.52 -13.40
CA LYS A 232 -4.76 18.35 -13.87
C LYS A 232 -3.83 17.15 -14.14
N GLN A 233 -2.62 17.39 -14.64
CA GLN A 233 -1.66 16.32 -14.95
C GLN A 233 -1.26 15.52 -13.71
N ILE A 234 -1.29 16.12 -12.51
CA ILE A 234 -0.97 15.41 -11.26
C ILE A 234 -2.00 14.29 -11.01
N LEU A 235 -3.28 14.58 -11.25
CA LEU A 235 -4.36 13.59 -11.16
C LEU A 235 -4.21 12.55 -12.28
N MET A 236 -3.97 12.95 -13.52
CA MET A 236 -3.84 12.01 -14.65
C MET A 236 -2.69 11.02 -14.45
N ASN A 237 -1.51 11.52 -14.07
CA ASN A 237 -0.35 10.68 -13.75
C ASN A 237 -0.62 9.74 -12.58
N TRP A 238 -1.44 10.17 -11.62
CA TRP A 238 -1.82 9.31 -10.50
C TRP A 238 -2.70 8.16 -10.98
N LEU A 239 -3.73 8.44 -11.79
CA LEU A 239 -4.61 7.43 -12.35
C LEU A 239 -3.85 6.34 -13.12
N ASP A 240 -2.81 6.72 -13.86
CA ASP A 240 -1.95 5.79 -14.61
C ASP A 240 -1.14 4.83 -13.70
N SER A 241 -0.93 5.21 -12.43
CA SER A 241 -0.15 4.42 -11.47
C SER A 241 -0.97 3.48 -10.60
N ILE A 242 -2.30 3.57 -10.63
CA ILE A 242 -3.19 2.80 -9.75
C ILE A 242 -3.32 1.37 -10.30
N SER A 243 -2.76 0.41 -9.57
CA SER A 243 -2.80 -1.02 -9.93
C SER A 243 -3.52 -1.89 -8.90
N ILE A 244 -3.80 -1.36 -7.71
CA ILE A 244 -4.44 -2.08 -6.60
C ILE A 244 -5.69 -1.35 -6.11
N ASP A 245 -6.57 -2.08 -5.43
CA ASP A 245 -7.73 -1.48 -4.76
C ASP A 245 -7.32 -0.76 -3.47
N TRP A 246 -8.06 0.29 -3.09
CA TRP A 246 -7.69 1.15 -1.96
C TRP A 246 -7.93 0.44 -0.62
N PRO A 247 -6.89 0.14 0.18
CA PRO A 247 -7.06 -0.41 1.51
C PRO A 247 -7.62 0.67 2.46
N ILE A 248 -8.84 0.46 2.97
CA ILE A 248 -9.56 1.45 3.78
C ILE A 248 -9.56 1.16 5.27
N SER A 249 -8.98 0.05 5.73
CA SER A 249 -8.91 -0.30 7.14
C SER A 249 -7.55 0.00 7.74
N ARG A 250 -7.55 0.31 9.04
CA ARG A 250 -6.37 0.64 9.85
C ARG A 250 -6.50 -0.03 11.22
N ARG A 251 -5.37 -0.47 11.78
CA ARG A 251 -5.28 -0.99 13.16
C ARG A 251 -4.89 0.15 14.10
N ARG A 252 -5.79 1.12 14.24
CA ARG A 252 -5.59 2.32 15.09
C ARG A 252 -6.76 2.49 16.04
N PHE A 253 -6.46 3.03 17.22
CA PHE A 253 -7.47 3.40 18.22
C PHE A 253 -8.25 4.68 17.83
N TYR A 254 -7.58 5.62 17.17
CA TYR A 254 -8.19 6.89 16.75
C TYR A 254 -8.56 6.84 15.27
N GLY A 255 -9.86 6.70 15.00
CA GLY A 255 -10.46 6.70 13.67
C GLY A 255 -11.92 6.26 13.75
N THR A 256 -12.69 6.50 12.68
CA THR A 256 -14.08 6.03 12.62
C THR A 256 -14.13 4.51 12.59
N GLU A 257 -14.91 3.86 13.45
CA GLU A 257 -14.99 2.39 13.50
C GLU A 257 -15.65 1.81 12.24
N ILE A 258 -15.15 0.66 11.78
CA ILE A 258 -15.76 -0.11 10.68
C ILE A 258 -16.99 -0.82 11.23
N PRO A 259 -18.22 -0.55 10.73
CA PRO A 259 -19.46 -1.03 11.35
C PRO A 259 -19.80 -2.47 10.94
N ILE A 260 -18.92 -3.42 11.23
CA ILE A 260 -19.09 -4.85 10.93
C ILE A 260 -19.06 -5.67 12.22
N TRP A 261 -19.93 -6.69 12.29
CA TRP A 261 -19.80 -7.80 13.23
C TRP A 261 -19.67 -9.11 12.47
N TYR A 262 -18.91 -10.04 13.00
CA TYR A 262 -18.72 -11.37 12.47
C TYR A 262 -19.46 -12.38 13.31
N CYS A 263 -20.15 -13.33 12.69
CA CYS A 263 -20.71 -14.46 13.42
C CYS A 263 -19.58 -15.27 14.08
N SER A 264 -19.69 -15.51 15.39
CA SER A 264 -18.66 -16.26 16.14
C SER A 264 -18.52 -17.72 15.70
N ASN A 265 -19.53 -18.29 15.03
CA ASN A 265 -19.53 -19.69 14.60
C ASN A 265 -18.98 -19.87 13.17
N CYS A 266 -19.36 -19.00 12.23
CA CYS A 266 -19.02 -19.18 10.80
C CYS A 266 -18.24 -18.02 10.17
N ALA A 267 -17.85 -17.01 10.97
CA ALA A 267 -17.13 -15.81 10.53
C ALA A 267 -17.82 -14.96 9.44
N GLU A 268 -19.11 -15.18 9.19
CA GLU A 268 -19.87 -14.42 8.20
C GLU A 268 -20.02 -12.94 8.63
N PRO A 269 -19.60 -11.96 7.79
CA PRO A 269 -19.69 -10.54 8.12
C PRO A 269 -21.13 -10.02 8.00
N HIS A 270 -21.55 -9.22 8.97
CA HIS A 270 -22.85 -8.57 9.04
C HIS A 270 -22.69 -7.07 9.22
N VAL A 271 -23.39 -6.29 8.39
CA VAL A 271 -23.46 -4.82 8.48
C VAL A 271 -24.86 -4.39 8.95
N PRO A 272 -24.96 -3.37 9.82
CA PRO A 272 -26.24 -2.88 10.31
C PRO A 272 -26.94 -2.01 9.27
N GLU A 273 -28.16 -1.57 9.57
CA GLU A 273 -28.81 -0.52 8.79
C GLU A 273 -28.11 0.85 8.99
N PRO A 274 -28.03 1.70 7.96
CA PRO A 274 -27.41 3.01 8.06
C PRO A 274 -28.28 3.99 8.88
N GLY A 275 -27.66 5.01 9.48
CA GLY A 275 -28.39 6.13 10.11
C GLY A 275 -27.99 6.43 11.55
N LYS A 276 -27.44 5.45 12.27
CA LYS A 276 -26.83 5.61 13.59
C LYS A 276 -25.31 5.41 13.52
N TYR A 277 -24.59 5.96 14.50
CA TYR A 277 -23.18 5.65 14.72
C TYR A 277 -23.00 4.36 15.53
N TYR A 278 -22.22 3.43 15.00
CA TYR A 278 -21.97 2.12 15.57
C TYR A 278 -20.54 1.98 16.09
N LYS A 279 -20.36 1.30 17.23
CA LYS A 279 -19.05 0.96 17.80
C LYS A 279 -18.94 -0.55 18.01
N PRO A 280 -18.61 -1.35 16.98
CA PRO A 280 -18.75 -2.80 17.05
C PRO A 280 -17.95 -3.47 18.17
N TRP A 281 -16.74 -2.99 18.44
CA TRP A 281 -15.90 -3.51 19.52
C TRP A 281 -16.47 -3.26 20.93
N ALA A 282 -17.41 -2.32 21.09
CA ALA A 282 -17.98 -1.92 22.39
C ALA A 282 -19.48 -2.25 22.54
N GLN A 283 -20.19 -2.45 21.44
CA GLN A 283 -21.65 -2.59 21.40
C GLN A 283 -22.05 -4.01 21.00
N LYS A 284 -23.14 -4.49 21.60
CA LYS A 284 -23.78 -5.74 21.16
C LYS A 284 -24.20 -5.63 19.70
N ALA A 285 -24.03 -6.72 18.96
CA ALA A 285 -24.46 -6.79 17.57
C ALA A 285 -25.97 -6.50 17.45
N PRO A 286 -26.39 -5.61 16.52
CA PRO A 286 -27.79 -5.24 16.32
C PRO A 286 -28.55 -6.28 15.47
N PHE A 287 -28.17 -7.57 15.54
CA PHE A 287 -28.75 -8.66 14.76
C PHE A 287 -29.31 -9.73 15.70
N GLU A 288 -30.46 -10.30 15.36
CA GLU A 288 -31.05 -11.38 16.17
C GLU A 288 -30.33 -12.72 15.97
N LYS A 289 -29.92 -13.00 14.73
CA LYS A 289 -29.25 -14.24 14.33
C LYS A 289 -28.45 -14.06 13.05
N CYS A 290 -27.45 -14.93 12.86
CA CYS A 290 -26.64 -14.99 11.66
C CYS A 290 -27.49 -15.43 10.47
N THR A 291 -27.36 -14.72 9.35
CA THR A 291 -28.08 -15.01 8.10
C THR A 291 -27.68 -16.34 7.45
N LYS A 292 -26.55 -16.95 7.85
CA LYS A 292 -25.98 -18.16 7.25
C LYS A 292 -26.09 -19.42 8.11
N CYS A 293 -25.97 -19.30 9.43
CA CYS A 293 -25.94 -20.46 10.35
C CYS A 293 -26.82 -20.30 11.59
N ASP A 294 -27.70 -19.28 11.62
CA ASP A 294 -28.65 -19.01 12.72
C ASP A 294 -28.04 -18.77 14.12
N SER A 295 -26.71 -18.74 14.26
CA SER A 295 -26.04 -18.40 15.52
C SER A 295 -26.38 -16.97 15.98
N LYS A 296 -26.51 -16.77 17.29
CA LYS A 296 -26.79 -15.46 17.92
C LYS A 296 -25.55 -14.77 18.47
N GLU A 297 -24.41 -15.43 18.39
CA GLU A 297 -23.12 -14.96 18.90
C GLU A 297 -22.35 -14.22 17.81
N PHE A 298 -21.90 -13.01 18.12
CA PHE A 298 -21.19 -12.14 17.18
C PHE A 298 -20.01 -11.43 17.86
N VAL A 299 -18.93 -11.23 17.10
CA VAL A 299 -17.74 -10.45 17.50
C VAL A 299 -17.66 -9.20 16.64
N GLY A 300 -17.55 -8.03 17.26
CA GLY A 300 -17.41 -6.76 16.55
C GLY A 300 -16.02 -6.55 15.95
N GLU A 301 -15.96 -5.90 14.79
CA GLU A 301 -14.72 -5.46 14.18
C GLU A 301 -13.99 -4.42 15.05
N THR A 302 -12.67 -4.56 15.15
CA THR A 302 -11.81 -3.72 16.01
C THR A 302 -11.02 -2.69 15.20
N ARG A 303 -10.94 -2.85 13.88
CA ARG A 303 -10.29 -1.90 12.98
C ARG A 303 -11.11 -0.62 12.81
N THR A 304 -10.39 0.45 12.51
CA THR A 304 -10.93 1.76 12.15
C THR A 304 -10.70 2.04 10.68
N PHE A 305 -11.41 3.02 10.13
CA PHE A 305 -11.18 3.49 8.77
C PHE A 305 -9.90 4.30 8.66
N ASP A 306 -9.31 4.26 7.47
CA ASP A 306 -8.42 5.29 6.96
C ASP A 306 -9.08 6.67 7.10
N THR A 307 -8.33 7.67 7.58
CA THR A 307 -8.80 9.07 7.67
C THR A 307 -9.21 9.61 6.30
N TRP A 308 -8.59 9.12 5.22
CA TRP A 308 -8.99 9.47 3.87
C TRP A 308 -10.38 8.94 3.50
N MET A 309 -10.85 7.84 4.11
CA MET A 309 -12.24 7.38 3.96
C MET A 309 -13.18 8.45 4.51
N ASP A 310 -12.92 8.95 5.72
CA ASP A 310 -13.74 9.99 6.34
C ASP A 310 -13.77 11.28 5.51
N SER A 311 -12.60 11.76 5.09
CA SER A 311 -12.50 13.02 4.36
C SER A 311 -13.00 12.92 2.91
N SER A 312 -12.93 11.72 2.30
CA SER A 312 -13.35 11.49 0.91
C SER A 312 -14.82 11.85 0.67
N VAL A 313 -15.69 11.65 1.67
CA VAL A 313 -17.12 11.93 1.55
C VAL A 313 -17.50 13.36 1.98
N SER A 314 -16.53 14.26 2.14
CA SER A 314 -16.79 15.63 2.61
C SER A 314 -17.84 16.39 1.79
N PRO A 315 -17.87 16.35 0.43
CA PRO A 315 -18.92 17.02 -0.34
C PRO A 315 -20.31 16.43 -0.07
N LEU A 316 -20.41 15.11 0.10
CA LEU A 316 -21.66 14.42 0.41
C LEU A 316 -22.15 14.74 1.82
N PHE A 317 -21.22 14.86 2.77
CA PHE A 317 -21.54 15.21 4.15
C PHE A 317 -22.11 16.63 4.25
N ILE A 318 -21.43 17.63 3.66
CA ILE A 318 -21.87 19.03 3.73
C ILE A 318 -23.16 19.28 2.95
N SER A 319 -23.40 18.54 1.87
CA SER A 319 -24.65 18.60 1.09
C SER A 319 -25.78 17.75 1.67
N LYS A 320 -25.59 17.15 2.85
CA LYS A 320 -26.59 16.31 3.54
C LYS A 320 -27.10 15.12 2.71
N TYR A 321 -26.21 14.47 1.97
CA TYR A 321 -26.50 13.22 1.25
C TYR A 321 -27.20 12.19 2.15
N ASN A 322 -28.28 11.60 1.64
CA ASN A 322 -29.16 10.64 2.34
C ASN A 322 -29.73 11.13 3.69
N LYS A 323 -29.75 12.44 3.93
CA LYS A 323 -30.38 13.06 5.11
C LYS A 323 -31.42 14.11 4.75
N ASP A 324 -31.20 14.86 3.67
CA ASP A 324 -32.06 15.97 3.24
C ASP A 324 -31.98 16.09 1.71
N SER A 325 -32.94 15.48 1.01
CA SER A 325 -32.92 15.37 -0.45
C SER A 325 -33.07 16.72 -1.15
N GLU A 326 -33.85 17.63 -0.58
CA GLU A 326 -34.06 18.97 -1.13
C GLU A 326 -32.79 19.81 -1.01
N PHE A 327 -32.14 19.79 0.16
CA PHE A 327 -30.88 20.49 0.36
C PHE A 327 -29.76 19.89 -0.51
N PHE A 328 -29.69 18.55 -0.61
CA PHE A 328 -28.72 17.88 -1.45
C PHE A 328 -28.85 18.30 -2.92
N LYS A 329 -30.07 18.29 -3.47
CA LYS A 329 -30.32 18.70 -4.85
C LYS A 329 -29.93 20.16 -5.13
N LYS A 330 -30.01 21.04 -4.13
CA LYS A 330 -29.64 22.46 -4.24
C LYS A 330 -28.15 22.73 -4.10
N THR A 331 -27.40 21.82 -3.44
CA THR A 331 -26.01 22.10 -3.01
C THR A 331 -24.97 21.15 -3.60
N TYR A 332 -25.39 20.04 -4.22
CA TYR A 332 -24.51 19.09 -4.88
C TYR A 332 -24.75 19.07 -6.41
N PRO A 333 -23.69 19.05 -7.23
CA PRO A 333 -22.27 19.09 -6.87
C PRO A 333 -21.83 20.48 -6.36
N ALA A 334 -20.70 20.53 -5.65
CA ALA A 334 -20.10 21.80 -5.24
C ALA A 334 -19.49 22.54 -6.46
N THR A 335 -19.25 23.85 -6.35
CA THR A 335 -18.61 24.59 -7.45
C THR A 335 -17.10 24.41 -7.43
N LEU A 336 -16.45 24.79 -6.32
CA LEU A 336 -15.00 24.93 -6.24
C LEU A 336 -14.40 24.06 -5.14
N ARG A 337 -13.30 23.37 -5.46
CA ARG A 337 -12.47 22.63 -4.51
C ARG A 337 -11.07 23.25 -4.36
N PRO A 338 -10.85 24.13 -3.37
CA PRO A 338 -9.52 24.64 -3.07
C PRO A 338 -8.72 23.65 -2.21
N GLN A 339 -7.49 23.34 -2.60
CA GLN A 339 -6.56 22.53 -1.82
C GLN A 339 -5.12 22.63 -2.34
N ALA A 340 -4.16 22.14 -1.56
CA ALA A 340 -2.77 22.06 -1.98
C ALA A 340 -2.48 20.84 -2.88
N LYS A 341 -1.38 20.91 -3.64
CA LYS A 341 -0.97 19.88 -4.61
C LYS A 341 -0.56 18.53 -4.00
N ASP A 342 -0.18 18.49 -2.73
CA ASP A 342 0.24 17.27 -2.02
C ASP A 342 -0.92 16.28 -1.83
N ILE A 343 -2.13 16.77 -1.62
CA ILE A 343 -3.31 15.93 -1.34
C ILE A 343 -4.19 15.69 -2.57
N VAL A 344 -3.59 15.81 -3.77
CA VAL A 344 -4.26 15.45 -5.04
C VAL A 344 -4.44 13.93 -5.17
N ARG A 345 -3.41 13.15 -4.81
CA ARG A 345 -3.43 11.67 -4.88
C ARG A 345 -4.28 11.04 -3.77
N THR A 346 -4.47 11.77 -2.68
CA THR A 346 -5.31 11.35 -1.56
C THR A 346 -6.69 12.02 -1.66
N TRP A 347 -6.85 13.19 -1.05
CA TRP A 347 -8.16 13.79 -0.83
C TRP A 347 -8.94 14.09 -2.11
N LEU A 348 -8.29 14.68 -3.13
CA LEU A 348 -8.96 15.01 -4.39
C LEU A 348 -9.45 13.73 -5.08
N TYR A 349 -8.53 12.80 -5.33
CA TYR A 349 -8.81 11.55 -6.02
C TYR A 349 -9.83 10.68 -5.28
N TYR A 350 -9.62 10.42 -3.98
CA TYR A 350 -10.55 9.59 -3.20
C TYR A 350 -11.94 10.21 -3.10
N THR A 351 -12.06 11.54 -3.07
CA THR A 351 -13.37 12.18 -3.11
C THR A 351 -14.06 12.00 -4.46
N ILE A 352 -13.35 12.11 -5.58
CA ILE A 352 -13.94 11.85 -6.92
C ILE A 352 -14.40 10.39 -7.00
N LEU A 353 -13.54 9.44 -6.64
CA LEU A 353 -13.87 8.01 -6.60
C LEU A 353 -15.13 7.73 -5.77
N ARG A 354 -15.17 8.21 -4.54
CA ARG A 354 -16.28 7.91 -3.61
C ARG A 354 -17.58 8.59 -4.03
N CYS A 355 -17.51 9.80 -4.57
CA CYS A 355 -18.69 10.49 -5.09
C CYS A 355 -19.23 9.79 -6.33
N GLU A 356 -18.37 9.40 -7.28
CA GLU A 356 -18.80 8.61 -8.45
C GLU A 356 -19.51 7.33 -8.02
N GLN A 357 -18.96 6.58 -7.07
CA GLN A 357 -19.54 5.30 -6.62
C GLN A 357 -20.88 5.44 -5.90
N LEU A 358 -21.12 6.58 -5.25
CA LEU A 358 -22.33 6.84 -4.48
C LEU A 358 -23.41 7.53 -5.29
N THR A 359 -23.04 8.50 -6.14
CA THR A 359 -23.98 9.39 -6.84
C THR A 359 -23.93 9.26 -8.36
N GLY A 360 -22.88 8.65 -8.93
CA GLY A 360 -22.61 8.63 -10.37
C GLY A 360 -22.15 9.97 -10.95
N ALA A 361 -21.90 10.98 -10.11
CA ALA A 361 -21.58 12.34 -10.53
C ALA A 361 -20.27 12.86 -9.93
N SER A 362 -19.68 13.85 -10.60
CA SER A 362 -18.50 14.57 -10.10
C SER A 362 -18.84 15.31 -8.80
N PRO A 363 -17.93 15.35 -7.80
CA PRO A 363 -18.15 16.11 -6.57
C PRO A 363 -18.15 17.64 -6.76
N TRP A 364 -17.48 18.13 -7.81
CA TRP A 364 -17.39 19.55 -8.13
C TRP A 364 -17.17 19.83 -9.63
N SER A 365 -17.36 21.08 -10.05
CA SER A 365 -17.03 21.56 -11.40
C SER A 365 -15.59 22.09 -11.53
N GLU A 366 -15.03 22.65 -10.46
CA GLU A 366 -13.74 23.34 -10.46
C GLU A 366 -12.82 22.88 -9.32
N ALA A 367 -11.51 22.77 -9.59
CA ALA A 367 -10.48 22.42 -8.63
C ALA A 367 -9.35 23.46 -8.63
N TRP A 368 -9.19 24.21 -7.53
CA TRP A 368 -8.09 25.15 -7.36
C TRP A 368 -6.98 24.49 -6.57
N ILE A 369 -5.90 24.13 -7.27
CA ILE A 369 -4.77 23.41 -6.71
C ILE A 369 -3.62 24.41 -6.48
N MET A 370 -3.35 24.74 -5.22
CA MET A 370 -2.31 25.68 -4.82
C MET A 370 -0.96 25.01 -4.56
N GLY A 371 0.11 25.82 -4.62
CA GLY A 371 1.46 25.42 -4.26
C GLY A 371 1.66 25.27 -2.74
N TYR A 372 2.93 25.28 -2.32
CA TYR A 372 3.27 25.26 -0.89
C TYR A 372 3.63 26.66 -0.40
N GLY A 373 3.28 26.96 0.85
CA GLY A 373 4.02 27.96 1.61
C GLY A 373 5.45 27.47 1.84
N LEU A 374 6.43 28.29 1.48
CA LEU A 374 7.85 27.99 1.64
C LEU A 374 8.44 28.88 2.75
N ASP A 375 9.45 28.35 3.45
CA ASP A 375 10.29 29.18 4.31
C ASP A 375 11.29 30.00 3.47
N GLU A 376 12.08 30.83 4.16
CA GLU A 376 13.13 31.69 3.58
C GLU A 376 14.20 30.93 2.77
N LYS A 377 14.31 29.60 2.94
CA LYS A 377 15.25 28.73 2.23
C LYS A 377 14.60 28.00 1.06
N GLY A 378 13.34 28.31 0.75
CA GLY A 378 12.58 27.65 -0.32
C GLY A 378 12.07 26.26 0.06
N MET A 379 12.11 25.88 1.34
CA MET A 379 11.65 24.57 1.80
C MET A 379 10.18 24.63 2.21
N LYS A 380 9.40 23.60 1.84
CA LYS A 380 7.99 23.47 2.27
C LYS A 380 7.88 23.64 3.79
N MET A 381 7.05 24.59 4.24
CA MET A 381 6.71 24.77 5.65
C MET A 381 5.88 23.59 6.16
N SER A 382 6.29 23.00 7.28
CA SER A 382 5.53 21.92 7.94
C SER A 382 5.91 21.83 9.41
N LYS A 383 4.94 21.49 10.27
CA LYS A 383 5.19 21.31 11.71
C LYS A 383 6.27 20.26 11.98
N SER A 384 6.29 19.18 11.20
CA SER A 384 7.30 18.11 11.31
C SER A 384 8.73 18.57 11.04
N LYS A 385 8.92 19.63 10.25
CA LYS A 385 10.25 20.21 9.97
C LYS A 385 10.62 21.35 10.92
N GLY A 386 9.71 21.76 11.81
CA GLY A 386 9.92 22.88 12.73
C GLY A 386 10.05 24.25 12.05
N ASN A 387 9.82 24.34 10.73
CA ASN A 387 9.92 25.56 9.94
C ASN A 387 8.54 26.20 9.65
N ALA A 388 7.51 25.77 10.38
CA ALA A 388 6.20 26.38 10.28
C ALA A 388 6.16 27.65 11.13
N VAL A 389 5.71 28.76 10.53
CA VAL A 389 5.48 30.01 11.24
C VAL A 389 4.04 30.04 11.72
N ASP A 390 3.82 30.43 12.98
CA ASP A 390 2.48 30.68 13.50
C ASP A 390 1.91 31.94 12.83
N PRO A 391 0.72 31.87 12.20
CA PRO A 391 0.12 33.06 11.60
C PRO A 391 -0.30 34.10 12.64
N LEU A 392 -0.61 33.73 13.90
CA LEU A 392 -1.19 34.66 14.88
C LEU A 392 -0.26 35.84 15.21
N PRO A 393 1.05 35.65 15.53
CA PRO A 393 1.94 36.78 15.78
C PRO A 393 2.13 37.72 14.56
N ILE A 394 2.02 37.19 13.34
CA ILE A 394 2.09 37.98 12.12
C ILE A 394 0.84 38.86 12.00
N ILE A 395 -0.34 38.26 12.21
CA ILE A 395 -1.63 38.96 12.16
C ILE A 395 -1.69 40.06 13.23
N GLU A 396 -1.25 39.78 14.46
CA GLU A 396 -1.20 40.78 15.53
C GLU A 396 -0.30 41.98 15.19
N LYS A 397 0.82 41.71 14.50
CA LYS A 397 1.80 42.73 14.16
C LYS A 397 1.43 43.55 12.92
N PHE A 398 0.81 42.93 11.91
CA PHE A 398 0.64 43.53 10.58
C PHE A 398 -0.80 43.59 10.08
N GLY A 399 -1.76 43.00 10.79
CA GLY A 399 -3.15 42.86 10.34
C GLY A 399 -3.43 41.53 9.62
N ALA A 400 -4.73 41.23 9.48
CA ALA A 400 -5.24 39.99 8.85
C ALA A 400 -5.25 40.06 7.31
#